data_AF-A0AAJ2I942-F1
#
_entry.id   AF-A0AAJ2I942-F1
#
_cell.length_a   1.000
_cell.length_b   1.000
_cell.length_c   1.000
_cell.angle_alpha   90.00
_cell.angle_beta   90.00
_cell.angle_gamma   90.00
#
_symmetry.space_group_name_H-M   'P 1'
#
loop_
_entity.id
_entity.type
_entity.pdbx_description
1 polymer ?
#
loop_
_entity_poly.entity_id
_entity_poly.type
_entity_poly.pdbx_seq_one_letter_code
_entity_poly.pdbx_strand_id
1 'polypeptide(L)' 'MSFTYANAHSGGTNSQGCHTNSKTGDYHCH' A
#
# COMPACT_ATOMS: atom_id res chain seq x y z
N MET A 1 -26.55 -6.53 3.50
CA MET A 1 -25.84 -5.30 3.10
C MET A 1 -24.36 -5.50 3.39
N SER A 2 -23.62 -6.10 2.47
CA SER A 2 -22.23 -6.49 2.71
C SER A 2 -21.30 -5.35 2.30
N PHE A 3 -20.86 -4.54 3.28
CA PHE A 3 -19.81 -3.56 3.08
C PHE A 3 -18.49 -4.32 2.90
N THR A 4 -17.95 -4.31 1.68
CA THR A 4 -16.56 -4.71 1.45
C THR A 4 -15.67 -3.64 2.08
N TYR A 5 -15.24 -3.88 3.32
CA TYR A 5 -14.18 -3.11 3.94
C TYR A 5 -12.93 -3.33 3.10
N ALA A 6 -12.59 -2.34 2.26
CA ALA A 6 -11.30 -2.29 1.61
C ALA A 6 -10.28 -2.14 2.74
N ASN A 7 -9.78 -3.29 3.22
CA ASN A 7 -8.58 -3.33 4.05
C ASN A 7 -7.54 -2.60 3.22
N ALA A 8 -7.23 -1.35 3.56
CA ALA A 8 -6.05 -0.70 3.03
C ALA A 8 -4.91 -1.58 3.50
N HIS A 9 -4.44 -2.46 2.60
CA HIS A 9 -3.34 -3.36 2.86
C HIS A 9 -2.21 -2.44 3.28
N SER A 10 -1.83 -2.49 4.56
CA SER A 10 -0.72 -1.74 5.13
C SER A 10 0.57 -2.33 4.58
N GLY A 11 0.81 -2.10 3.27
CA GLY A 11 2.08 -2.32 2.62
C GLY A 11 3.01 -1.28 3.17
N GLY A 12 3.77 -1.67 4.20
CA GLY A 12 4.58 -0.79 5.04
C GLY A 12 5.30 0.26 4.21
N THR A 13 4.76 1.48 4.25
CA THR A 13 5.43 2.67 3.79
C THR A 13 6.51 3.02 4.81
N ASN A 14 7.65 3.51 4.33
CA ASN A 14 8.68 4.04 5.21
C ASN A 14 8.15 5.29 5.95
N SER A 15 8.95 5.84 6.86
CA SER A 15 8.59 7.05 7.61
C SER A 15 8.26 8.28 6.72
N GLN A 16 8.59 8.22 5.43
CA GLN A 16 8.29 9.25 4.43
C GLN A 16 7.06 8.94 3.57
N GLY A 17 6.35 7.83 3.82
CA GLY A 17 5.20 7.45 3.01
C GLY A 17 5.57 6.69 1.73
N CYS A 18 6.84 6.36 1.50
CA CYS A 18 7.26 5.63 0.30
C CYS A 18 7.30 4.12 0.50
N HIS A 19 6.83 3.36 -0.50
CA HIS A 19 6.88 1.91 -0.54
C HIS A 19 7.27 1.42 -1.95
N THR A 20 8.01 0.31 -1.98
CA THR A 20 8.30 -0.40 -3.22
C THR A 20 7.38 -1.61 -3.33
N ASN A 21 6.63 -1.71 -4.41
CA ASN A 21 5.85 -2.88 -4.75
C ASN A 21 6.79 -3.98 -5.26
N SER A 22 7.04 -4.99 -4.44
CA SER A 22 7.91 -6.13 -4.80
C SER A 22 7.38 -6.97 -5.98
N LYS A 23 6.10 -6.80 -6.33
CA LYS A 23 5.43 -7.56 -7.40
C LYS A 23 5.63 -6.94 -8.78
N THR A 24 5.72 -5.61 -8.84
CA THR A 24 5.87 -4.85 -10.10
C THR A 24 7.20 -4.11 -10.19
N GLY A 25 7.92 -3.95 -9.08
CA GLY A 25 9.07 -3.06 -8.97
C GLY A 25 8.70 -1.58 -8.86
N ASP A 26 7.41 -1.24 -8.74
CA ASP A 26 6.96 0.15 -8.71
C ASP A 26 7.33 0.80 -7.37
N TYR A 27 7.92 1.99 -7.42
CA TYR A 27 8.25 2.78 -6.26
C TYR A 27 7.26 3.93 -6.14
N HIS A 28 6.36 3.78 -5.18
CA HIS A 28 5.38 4.79 -4.88
C HIS A 28 5.84 5.56 -3.66
N CYS A 29 5.85 6.89 -3.74
CA CYS A 29 5.85 7.72 -2.54
C CYS A 29 4.48 8.38 -2.38
N HIS A 30 4.01 8.47 -1.14
CA HIS A 30 2.77 9.15 -0.80
C HIS A 30 2.99 10.67 -0.79
#